data_AF-A3W1Z4-F1
#
_entry.id   AF-A3W1Z4-F1
#
_cell.length_a   1.000
_cell.length_b   1.000
_cell.length_c   1.000
_cell.angle_alpha   90.00
_cell.angle_beta   90.00
_cell.angle_gamma   90.00
#
_symmetry.space_group_name_H-M   'P 1'
#
loop_
_entity.id
_entity.type
_entity.pdbx_description
1 polymer ?
#
loop_
_entity_poly.entity_id
_entity_poly.type
_entity_poly.pdbx_seq_one_letter_code
_entity_poly.pdbx_strand_id
1 'polypeptide(L)'
;MPGPTGKERECGDEQDTEAHLADSIAAPEAGNNAASAGTLIPMLTLGVPGSGTTAVMQVLLVSLSIQPRPLPFERLPDLVWGLIAALYLANVMLLMLNVPMVGLFTRMLSLPHWLLMPLVVMVSFIGIYSISHSAFDLFVMIGFGACGYALRKLDISLVPVVPGLLLGADMENNLRRALSISGGNFDILVRSLIALVIYLVTALLLVRSFTISLRRSRQAAARL
;
A
#
# COMPACT_ATOMS: atom_id res chain seq x y z
N MET A 1 42.62 22.35 -33.74
CA MET A 1 41.41 21.57 -33.46
C MET A 1 40.25 22.55 -33.35
N PRO A 2 39.30 22.59 -34.29
CA PRO A 2 38.12 23.42 -34.12
C PRO A 2 37.27 22.83 -33.00
N GLY A 3 36.82 23.67 -32.06
CA GLY A 3 35.95 23.24 -30.96
C GLY A 3 34.55 22.85 -31.45
N PRO A 4 33.76 22.16 -30.62
CA PRO A 4 32.46 21.64 -31.01
C PRO A 4 31.53 22.78 -31.47
N THR A 5 30.91 22.56 -32.63
CA THR A 5 29.98 23.45 -33.30
C THR A 5 28.68 23.61 -32.49
N GLY A 6 27.96 24.72 -32.65
CA GLY A 6 26.76 25.02 -31.85
C GLY A 6 25.72 23.90 -31.82
N LYS A 7 25.57 23.16 -32.93
CA LYS A 7 24.68 21.99 -33.04
C LYS A 7 25.09 20.81 -32.15
N GLU A 8 26.38 20.61 -31.93
CA GLU A 8 26.89 19.53 -31.05
C GLU A 8 26.68 19.86 -29.57
N ARG A 9 26.56 21.15 -29.22
CA ARG A 9 26.20 21.58 -27.85
C ARG A 9 24.71 21.49 -27.58
N GLU A 10 23.86 21.88 -28.52
CA GLU A 10 22.40 21.72 -28.40
C GLU A 10 21.99 20.24 -28.32
N CYS A 11 22.59 19.36 -29.14
CA CYS A 11 22.27 17.94 -29.11
C CYS A 11 22.71 17.24 -27.80
N GLY A 12 23.80 17.71 -27.18
CA GLY A 12 24.25 17.23 -25.87
C GLY A 12 23.30 17.64 -24.75
N ASP A 13 22.88 18.91 -24.73
CA ASP A 13 21.97 19.43 -23.69
C ASP A 13 20.55 18.80 -23.77
N GLU A 14 20.09 18.49 -24.98
CA GLU A 14 18.80 17.81 -25.22
C GLU A 14 18.84 16.33 -24.82
N GLN A 15 19.93 15.60 -25.14
CA GLN A 15 20.11 14.21 -24.70
C GLN A 15 20.32 14.07 -23.19
N ASP A 16 21.05 15.01 -22.57
CA ASP A 16 21.27 15.03 -21.13
C ASP A 16 19.96 15.35 -20.38
N THR A 17 19.09 16.18 -20.96
CA THR A 17 17.75 16.48 -20.41
C THR A 17 16.80 15.29 -20.54
N GLU A 18 16.76 14.60 -21.68
CA GLU A 18 15.92 13.40 -21.85
C GLU A 18 16.33 12.25 -20.92
N ALA A 19 17.64 12.03 -20.75
CA ALA A 19 18.16 11.03 -19.83
C ALA A 19 17.79 11.34 -18.37
N HIS A 20 17.89 12.61 -17.95
CA HIS A 20 17.48 13.04 -16.61
C HIS A 20 15.97 12.93 -16.36
N LEU A 21 15.15 13.19 -17.37
CA LEU A 21 13.69 13.05 -17.28
C LEU A 21 13.27 11.59 -17.14
N ALA A 22 13.91 10.68 -17.88
CA ALA A 22 13.66 9.24 -17.78
C ALA A 22 14.03 8.69 -16.38
N ASP A 23 15.20 9.08 -15.84
CA ASP A 23 15.63 8.66 -14.49
C ASP A 23 14.72 9.21 -13.38
N SER A 24 14.16 10.41 -13.57
CA SER A 24 13.30 11.07 -12.58
C SER A 24 11.95 10.36 -12.38
N ILE A 25 11.45 9.66 -13.39
CA ILE A 25 10.23 8.84 -13.30
C ILE A 25 10.56 7.36 -13.02
N ALA A 26 11.68 6.85 -13.53
CA ALA A 26 12.07 5.46 -13.34
C ALA A 26 12.35 5.14 -11.87
N ALA A 27 13.00 6.04 -11.12
CA ALA A 27 13.31 5.83 -9.71
C ALA A 27 12.04 5.66 -8.81
N PRO A 28 11.06 6.58 -8.82
CA PRO A 28 9.84 6.41 -8.03
C PRO A 28 8.96 5.24 -8.53
N GLU A 29 8.90 4.97 -9.83
CA GLU A 29 8.14 3.83 -10.36
C GLU A 29 8.76 2.48 -9.99
N ALA A 30 10.08 2.35 -10.08
CA ALA A 30 10.80 1.16 -9.61
C ALA A 30 10.62 0.97 -8.09
N GLY A 31 10.67 2.07 -7.32
CA GLY A 31 10.40 2.04 -5.88
C GLY A 31 8.98 1.57 -5.54
N ASN A 32 7.96 2.08 -6.24
CA ASN A 32 6.57 1.68 -6.04
C ASN A 32 6.31 0.22 -6.45
N ASN A 33 6.89 -0.23 -7.56
CA ASN A 33 6.78 -1.63 -8.00
C ASN A 33 7.47 -2.59 -7.01
N ALA A 34 8.66 -2.24 -6.52
CA ALA A 34 9.35 -3.03 -5.50
C ALA A 34 8.57 -3.08 -4.17
N ALA A 35 8.02 -1.94 -3.74
CA ALA A 35 7.21 -1.86 -2.53
C ALA A 35 5.92 -2.69 -2.64
N SER A 36 5.25 -2.64 -3.79
CA SER A 36 4.01 -3.38 -4.03
C SER A 36 4.18 -4.88 -3.84
N ALA A 37 5.24 -5.47 -4.41
CA ALA A 37 5.55 -6.88 -4.20
C ALA A 37 5.90 -7.21 -2.74
N GLY A 38 6.66 -6.32 -2.07
CA GLY A 38 7.04 -6.49 -0.67
C GLY A 38 5.86 -6.49 0.30
N THR A 39 4.78 -5.76 0.00
CA THR A 39 3.58 -5.71 0.86
C THR A 39 2.78 -7.02 0.88
N LEU A 40 2.99 -7.92 -0.08
CA LEU A 40 2.33 -9.23 -0.13
C LEU A 40 2.87 -10.20 0.92
N ILE A 41 4.15 -10.10 1.28
CA ILE A 41 4.78 -11.01 2.24
C ILE A 41 4.05 -10.98 3.59
N PRO A 42 3.93 -9.84 4.30
CA PRO A 42 3.23 -9.80 5.59
C PRO A 42 1.74 -10.14 5.46
N MET A 43 1.12 -9.85 4.31
CA MET A 43 -0.26 -10.21 4.05
C MET A 43 -0.42 -11.73 3.95
N LEU A 44 0.39 -12.41 3.15
CA LEU A 44 0.31 -13.87 2.96
C LEU A 44 0.75 -14.64 4.21
N THR A 45 1.76 -14.15 4.93
CA THR A 45 2.29 -14.84 6.11
C THR A 45 1.49 -14.53 7.36
N LEU A 46 1.10 -13.29 7.62
CA LEU A 46 0.45 -12.90 8.88
C LEU A 46 -1.05 -12.64 8.73
N GLY A 47 -1.56 -12.51 7.51
CA GLY A 47 -2.93 -12.05 7.26
C GLY A 47 -3.10 -10.55 7.50
N VAL A 48 -2.00 -9.79 7.44
CA VAL A 48 -1.99 -8.35 7.77
C VAL A 48 -1.65 -7.54 6.51
N PRO A 49 -2.56 -6.69 6.01
CA PRO A 49 -2.33 -5.95 4.78
C PRO A 49 -1.36 -4.78 5.01
N GLY A 50 -0.37 -4.64 4.13
CA GLY A 50 0.64 -3.57 4.19
C GLY A 50 0.25 -2.29 3.43
N SER A 51 -0.83 -2.34 2.65
CA SER A 51 -1.29 -1.25 1.78
C SER A 51 -2.79 -1.34 1.52
N GLY A 52 -3.40 -0.29 0.97
CA GLY A 52 -4.81 -0.33 0.57
C GLY A 52 -5.10 -1.37 -0.53
N THR A 53 -4.17 -1.58 -1.46
CA THR A 53 -4.32 -2.57 -2.54
C THR A 53 -4.26 -4.01 -2.01
N THR A 54 -3.36 -4.29 -1.07
CA THR A 54 -3.27 -5.62 -0.43
C THR A 54 -4.44 -5.90 0.51
N ALA A 55 -5.05 -4.87 1.10
CA ALA A 55 -6.30 -5.02 1.86
C ALA A 55 -7.45 -5.52 0.97
N VAL A 56 -7.62 -4.95 -0.22
CA VAL A 56 -8.62 -5.43 -1.19
C VAL A 56 -8.30 -6.85 -1.64
N MET A 57 -7.03 -7.16 -1.89
CA MET A 57 -6.58 -8.52 -2.21
C MET A 57 -6.91 -9.51 -1.09
N GLN A 58 -6.77 -9.12 0.18
CA GLN A 58 -7.11 -9.96 1.33
C GLN A 58 -8.61 -10.27 1.39
N VAL A 59 -9.45 -9.27 1.13
CA VAL A 59 -10.91 -9.46 1.02
C VAL A 59 -11.23 -10.46 -0.10
N LEU A 60 -10.57 -10.36 -1.26
CA LEU A 60 -10.73 -11.29 -2.38
C LEU A 60 -10.31 -12.72 -2.00
N LEU A 61 -9.13 -12.92 -1.42
CA LEU A 61 -8.65 -14.25 -1.04
C LEU A 61 -9.57 -14.91 0.00
N VAL A 62 -10.01 -14.14 1.00
CA VAL A 62 -10.96 -14.63 2.01
C VAL A 62 -12.29 -15.01 1.38
N SER A 63 -12.77 -14.25 0.39
CA SER A 63 -13.96 -14.60 -0.39
C SER A 63 -13.79 -15.92 -1.16
N LEU A 64 -12.58 -16.23 -1.62
CA LEU A 64 -12.23 -17.52 -2.23
C LEU A 64 -11.96 -18.64 -1.20
N SER A 65 -12.29 -18.43 0.07
CA SER A 65 -12.02 -19.35 1.19
C SER A 65 -10.53 -19.62 1.43
N ILE A 66 -9.64 -18.77 0.92
CA ILE A 66 -8.20 -18.84 1.14
C ILE A 66 -7.84 -17.85 2.25
N GLN A 67 -7.47 -18.35 3.43
CA GLN A 67 -7.02 -17.49 4.52
C GLN A 67 -5.51 -17.28 4.46
N PRO A 68 -5.03 -16.06 4.17
CA PRO A 68 -3.61 -15.75 4.11
C PRO A 68 -3.06 -15.72 5.54
N ARG A 69 -2.32 -16.76 5.92
CA ARG A 69 -1.75 -17.01 7.26
C ARG A 69 -0.54 -17.96 7.10
N PRO A 70 0.23 -18.28 8.15
CA PRO A 70 1.40 -19.16 8.01
C PRO A 70 1.04 -20.61 7.68
N LEU A 71 -0.19 -21.03 7.96
CA LEU A 71 -0.68 -22.41 7.80
C LEU A 71 -0.70 -22.95 6.35
N PRO A 72 -1.05 -22.16 5.31
CA PRO A 72 -0.98 -22.62 3.92
C PRO A 72 0.37 -23.19 3.48
N PHE A 73 1.49 -22.74 4.04
CA PHE A 73 2.84 -23.23 3.69
C PHE A 73 3.04 -24.72 4.01
N GLU A 74 2.35 -25.24 5.02
CA GLU A 74 2.43 -26.64 5.43
C GLU A 74 1.31 -27.50 4.84
N ARG A 75 0.10 -26.92 4.71
CA ARG A 75 -1.11 -27.65 4.31
C ARG A 75 -1.34 -27.66 2.80
N LEU A 76 -0.90 -26.63 2.07
CA LEU A 76 -1.12 -26.46 0.63
C LEU A 76 0.17 -25.94 -0.07
N PRO A 77 1.25 -26.73 -0.11
CA PRO A 77 2.52 -26.30 -0.71
C PRO A 77 2.37 -25.95 -2.19
N ASP A 78 1.53 -26.67 -2.94
CA ASP A 78 1.27 -26.40 -4.36
C ASP A 78 0.63 -25.02 -4.58
N LEU A 79 -0.24 -24.58 -3.66
CA LEU A 79 -0.85 -23.25 -3.73
C LEU A 79 0.19 -22.15 -3.49
N VAL A 80 1.09 -22.35 -2.52
CA VAL A 80 2.12 -21.37 -2.19
C VAL A 80 3.15 -21.26 -3.32
N TRP A 81 3.67 -22.38 -3.80
CA TRP A 81 4.61 -22.38 -4.92
C TRP A 81 3.95 -21.93 -6.22
N GLY A 82 2.67 -22.26 -6.43
CA GLY A 82 1.86 -21.75 -7.53
C GLY A 82 1.68 -20.23 -7.46
N LEU A 83 1.44 -19.67 -6.27
CA LEU A 83 1.33 -18.23 -6.06
C LEU A 83 2.68 -17.52 -6.29
N ILE A 84 3.78 -18.08 -5.81
CA ILE A 84 5.13 -17.54 -6.05
C ILE A 84 5.44 -17.57 -7.55
N ALA A 85 5.18 -18.68 -8.23
CA ALA A 85 5.36 -18.81 -9.67
C ALA A 85 4.46 -17.83 -10.45
N ALA A 86 3.21 -17.67 -10.02
CA ALA A 86 2.28 -16.70 -10.60
C ALA A 86 2.74 -15.26 -10.37
N LEU A 87 3.40 -14.94 -9.25
CA LEU A 87 3.96 -13.62 -8.99
C LEU A 87 5.13 -13.32 -9.93
N TYR A 88 6.01 -14.29 -10.17
CA TYR A 88 7.07 -14.16 -11.18
C TYR A 88 6.49 -13.99 -12.59
N LEU A 89 5.55 -14.85 -12.97
CA LEU A 89 4.90 -14.78 -14.27
C LEU A 89 4.11 -13.46 -14.44
N ALA A 90 3.44 -13.00 -13.39
CA ALA A 90 2.71 -11.75 -13.37
C ALA A 90 3.64 -10.55 -13.59
N ASN A 91 4.85 -10.55 -13.04
CA ASN A 91 5.83 -9.48 -13.32
C ASN A 91 6.29 -9.49 -14.78
N VAL A 92 6.49 -10.67 -15.39
CA VAL A 92 6.81 -10.78 -16.83
C VAL A 92 5.64 -10.30 -17.68
N MET A 93 4.42 -10.74 -17.36
CA MET A 93 3.19 -10.30 -18.04
C MET A 93 2.94 -8.80 -17.83
N LEU A 94 3.25 -8.26 -16.65
CA LEU A 94 3.14 -6.84 -16.34
C LEU A 94 4.03 -6.04 -17.28
N LEU A 95 5.29 -6.46 -17.48
CA LEU A 95 6.19 -5.81 -18.43
C LEU A 95 5.62 -5.90 -19.87
N MET A 96 5.19 -7.08 -20.30
CA MET A 96 4.63 -7.28 -21.64
C MET A 96 3.37 -6.46 -21.90
N LEU A 97 2.51 -6.27 -20.90
CA LEU A 97 1.27 -5.50 -21.02
C LEU A 97 1.49 -4.00 -20.85
N ASN A 98 2.41 -3.59 -19.98
CA ASN A 98 2.64 -2.19 -19.66
C ASN A 98 3.34 -1.44 -20.80
N VAL A 99 4.32 -2.07 -21.47
CA VAL A 99 5.03 -1.48 -22.64
C VAL A 99 4.08 -1.01 -23.74
N PRO A 100 3.10 -1.80 -24.24
CA PRO A 100 2.14 -1.32 -25.23
C PRO A 100 1.05 -0.40 -24.64
N MET A 101 0.65 -0.61 -23.38
CA MET A 101 -0.41 0.19 -22.75
C MET A 101 0.05 1.56 -22.23
N VAL A 102 1.36 1.81 -22.11
CA VAL A 102 1.88 3.07 -21.58
C VAL A 102 1.31 4.29 -22.32
N GLY A 103 1.17 4.20 -23.65
CA GLY A 103 0.58 5.27 -24.47
C GLY A 103 -0.91 5.54 -24.18
N LEU A 104 -1.66 4.52 -23.75
CA LEU A 104 -3.05 4.68 -23.33
C LEU A 104 -3.13 5.32 -21.93
N PHE A 105 -2.30 4.85 -21.00
CA PHE A 105 -2.28 5.36 -19.63
C PHE A 105 -1.80 6.80 -19.55
N THR A 106 -0.78 7.20 -20.30
CA THR A 106 -0.33 8.60 -20.36
C THR A 106 -1.43 9.51 -20.90
N ARG A 107 -2.20 9.04 -21.88
CA ARG A 107 -3.35 9.77 -22.42
C ARG A 107 -4.51 9.88 -21.41
N MET A 108 -4.76 8.84 -20.62
CA MET A 108 -5.72 8.92 -19.50
C MET A 108 -5.25 9.88 -18.41
N LEU A 109 -3.95 9.91 -18.10
CA LEU A 109 -3.39 10.80 -17.08
C LEU A 109 -3.37 12.27 -17.53
N SER A 110 -3.34 12.51 -18.84
CA SER A 110 -3.51 13.86 -19.41
C SER A 110 -4.94 14.39 -19.31
N LEU A 111 -5.91 13.56 -18.91
CA LEU A 111 -7.27 14.02 -18.69
C LEU A 111 -7.33 14.96 -17.48
N PRO A 112 -8.08 16.07 -17.60
CA PRO A 112 -8.17 17.03 -16.53
C PRO A 112 -8.85 16.43 -15.29
N HIS A 113 -8.36 16.84 -14.12
CA HIS A 113 -8.79 16.29 -12.83
C HIS A 113 -10.30 16.38 -12.57
N TRP A 114 -10.96 17.41 -13.12
CA TRP A 114 -12.40 17.60 -13.02
C TRP A 114 -13.21 16.49 -13.71
N LEU A 115 -12.63 15.75 -14.65
CA LEU A 115 -13.28 14.63 -15.33
C LEU A 115 -12.94 13.29 -14.65
N LEU A 116 -11.70 13.15 -14.18
CA LEU A 116 -11.23 11.90 -13.58
C LEU A 116 -11.93 11.60 -12.25
N MET A 117 -12.07 12.61 -11.39
CA MET A 117 -12.71 12.47 -10.08
C MET A 117 -14.17 11.98 -10.15
N PRO A 118 -15.09 12.61 -10.91
CA PRO A 118 -16.47 12.12 -11.00
C PRO A 118 -16.57 10.73 -11.62
N LEU A 119 -15.68 10.35 -12.55
CA LEU A 119 -15.65 9.01 -13.11
C LEU A 119 -15.30 7.96 -12.04
N VAL A 120 -14.27 8.21 -11.23
CA VAL A 120 -13.88 7.31 -10.12
C VAL A 120 -15.02 7.18 -9.10
N VAL A 121 -15.67 8.29 -8.76
CA VAL A 121 -16.82 8.31 -7.86
C VAL A 121 -17.97 7.49 -8.45
N MET A 122 -18.30 7.69 -9.73
CA MET A 122 -19.36 6.95 -10.41
C MET A 122 -19.09 5.44 -10.41
N VAL A 123 -17.87 5.02 -10.76
CA VAL A 123 -17.47 3.61 -10.74
C VAL A 123 -17.53 3.04 -9.32
N SER A 124 -17.16 3.81 -8.31
CA SER A 124 -17.23 3.39 -6.90
C SER A 124 -18.68 3.17 -6.45
N PHE A 125 -19.59 4.07 -6.81
CA PHE A 125 -21.03 3.92 -6.54
C PHE A 125 -21.60 2.66 -7.21
N ILE A 126 -21.25 2.42 -8.48
CA ILE A 126 -21.66 1.23 -9.22
C ILE A 126 -21.12 -0.04 -8.55
N GLY A 127 -19.84 -0.03 -8.15
CA GLY A 127 -19.20 -1.18 -7.51
C GLY A 127 -19.86 -1.58 -6.19
N ILE A 128 -20.12 -0.62 -5.31
CA ILE A 128 -20.75 -0.89 -4.00
C ILE A 128 -22.21 -1.31 -4.18
N TYR A 129 -22.96 -0.63 -5.05
CA TYR A 129 -24.34 -1.03 -5.32
C TYR A 129 -24.43 -2.43 -5.95
N SER A 130 -23.46 -2.81 -6.79
CA SER A 130 -23.43 -4.12 -7.43
C SER A 130 -23.18 -5.29 -6.47
N ILE A 131 -22.53 -5.04 -5.32
CA ILE A 131 -22.23 -6.08 -4.34
C ILE A 131 -23.38 -6.20 -3.34
N SER A 132 -23.82 -5.07 -2.79
CA SER A 132 -24.76 -5.06 -1.67
C SER A 132 -26.22 -4.90 -2.08
N HIS A 133 -26.51 -4.43 -3.30
CA HIS A 133 -27.85 -4.08 -3.78
C HIS A 133 -28.67 -3.20 -2.80
N SER A 134 -27.97 -2.45 -1.94
CA SER A 134 -28.56 -1.71 -0.82
C SER A 134 -28.25 -0.23 -0.94
N ALA A 135 -29.28 0.61 -0.89
CA ALA A 135 -29.11 2.06 -0.86
C ALA A 135 -28.46 2.55 0.46
N PHE A 136 -28.60 1.79 1.55
CA PHE A 136 -27.98 2.12 2.83
C PHE A 136 -26.45 2.14 2.72
N ASP A 137 -25.88 1.18 2.00
CA ASP A 137 -24.43 1.07 1.81
C ASP A 137 -23.87 2.24 0.99
N LEU A 138 -24.69 2.85 0.12
CA LEU A 138 -24.33 4.08 -0.59
C LEU A 138 -24.26 5.28 0.36
N PHE A 139 -25.19 5.39 1.31
CA PHE A 139 -25.12 6.45 2.33
C PHE A 139 -23.91 6.27 3.26
N VAL A 140 -23.62 5.03 3.66
CA VAL A 140 -22.41 4.69 4.43
C VAL A 140 -21.15 5.05 3.64
N MET A 141 -21.10 4.71 2.34
CA MET A 141 -19.99 5.09 1.46
C MET A 141 -19.78 6.60 1.42
N ILE A 142 -20.84 7.39 1.23
CA ILE A 142 -20.76 8.86 1.24
C ILE A 142 -20.25 9.36 2.59
N GLY A 143 -20.73 8.79 3.69
CA GLY A 143 -20.27 9.11 5.04
C GLY A 143 -18.77 8.86 5.24
N PHE A 144 -18.27 7.69 4.82
CA PHE A 144 -16.84 7.37 4.86
C PHE A 144 -16.02 8.24 3.89
N GLY A 145 -16.57 8.59 2.73
CA GLY A 145 -15.94 9.52 1.79
C GLY A 145 -15.78 10.93 2.39
N ALA A 146 -16.81 11.44 3.05
CA ALA A 146 -16.77 12.73 3.75
C ALA A 146 -15.80 12.69 4.95
N CYS A 147 -15.80 11.59 5.71
CA CYS A 147 -14.83 11.38 6.79
C CYS A 147 -13.39 11.36 6.25
N GLY A 148 -13.13 10.65 5.16
CA GLY A 148 -11.85 10.63 4.48
C GLY A 148 -11.40 12.01 4.00
N TYR A 149 -12.33 12.81 3.47
CA TYR A 149 -12.06 14.20 3.11
C TYR A 149 -11.70 15.07 4.33
N ALA A 150 -12.41 14.90 5.44
CA ALA A 150 -12.12 15.61 6.69
C ALA A 150 -10.74 15.22 7.26
N LEU A 151 -10.41 13.92 7.30
CA LEU A 151 -9.08 13.41 7.69
C LEU A 151 -7.97 14.03 6.83
N ARG A 152 -8.17 14.11 5.52
CA ARG A 152 -7.22 14.72 4.60
C ARG A 152 -7.06 16.23 4.83
N LYS A 153 -8.13 16.93 5.20
CA LYS A 153 -8.08 18.35 5.56
C LYS A 153 -7.34 18.60 6.88
N LEU A 154 -7.25 17.60 7.75
CA LEU A 154 -6.50 17.63 9.01
C LEU A 154 -5.04 17.14 8.86
N ASP A 155 -4.55 16.97 7.63
CA ASP A 155 -3.23 16.39 7.32
C ASP A 155 -3.01 14.97 7.88
N ILE A 156 -4.09 14.25 8.18
CA ILE A 156 -4.03 12.85 8.60
C ILE A 156 -4.00 11.97 7.35
N SER A 157 -2.92 11.20 7.20
CA SER A 157 -2.80 10.25 6.09
C SER A 157 -3.83 9.12 6.23
N LEU A 158 -4.60 8.88 5.17
CA LEU A 158 -5.56 7.76 5.11
C LEU A 158 -4.86 6.39 5.05
N VAL A 159 -3.60 6.36 4.63
CA VAL A 159 -2.82 5.13 4.42
C VAL A 159 -2.77 4.24 5.68
N PRO A 160 -2.43 4.73 6.89
CA PRO A 160 -2.49 3.93 8.11
C PRO A 160 -3.92 3.66 8.63
N VAL A 161 -4.90 4.49 8.27
CA VAL A 161 -6.28 4.36 8.77
C VAL A 161 -6.94 3.10 8.22
N VAL A 162 -6.75 2.80 6.93
CA VAL A 162 -7.41 1.66 6.27
C VAL A 162 -7.01 0.30 6.87
N PRO A 163 -5.71 -0.05 7.01
CA PRO A 163 -5.31 -1.28 7.70
C PRO A 163 -5.73 -1.28 9.17
N GLY A 164 -5.69 -0.13 9.86
CA GLY A 164 -6.12 -0.02 11.26
C GLY A 164 -7.61 -0.35 11.45
N LEU A 165 -8.47 0.09 10.53
CA LEU A 165 -9.90 -0.24 10.55
C LEU A 165 -10.13 -1.73 10.28
N LEU A 166 -9.42 -2.30 9.30
CA LEU A 166 -9.52 -3.73 8.98
C LEU A 166 -9.08 -4.62 10.15
N LEU A 167 -7.94 -4.29 10.75
CA LEU A 167 -7.33 -5.09 11.81
C LEU A 167 -7.97 -4.84 13.18
N GLY A 168 -8.68 -3.72 13.37
CA GLY A 168 -9.24 -3.33 14.65
C GLY A 168 -10.24 -4.36 15.21
N ALA A 169 -11.11 -4.90 14.35
CA ALA A 169 -12.07 -5.93 14.76
C ALA A 169 -11.37 -7.22 15.19
N ASP A 170 -10.36 -7.67 14.44
CA ASP A 170 -9.56 -8.84 14.79
C ASP A 170 -8.74 -8.61 16.06
N MET A 171 -8.19 -7.41 16.25
CA MET A 171 -7.45 -7.03 17.46
C MET A 171 -8.35 -7.12 18.69
N GLU A 172 -9.55 -6.53 18.64
CA GLU A 172 -10.52 -6.56 19.73
C GLU A 172 -10.97 -8.00 20.05
N ASN A 173 -11.25 -8.80 19.03
CA ASN A 173 -11.63 -10.20 19.19
C ASN A 173 -10.51 -11.02 19.85
N ASN A 174 -9.26 -10.82 19.44
CA ASN A 174 -8.10 -11.49 20.03
C ASN A 174 -7.79 -11.01 21.45
N LEU A 175 -7.97 -9.71 21.73
CA LEU A 175 -7.84 -9.16 23.08
C LEU A 175 -8.90 -9.75 24.03
N ARG A 176 -10.17 -9.78 23.60
CA ARG A 176 -11.26 -10.40 24.36
C ARG A 176 -11.01 -11.89 24.61
N ARG A 177 -10.53 -12.61 23.60
CA ARG A 177 -10.15 -14.02 23.72
C ARG A 177 -9.03 -14.22 24.73
N ALA A 178 -7.98 -13.42 24.67
CA ALA A 178 -6.86 -13.49 25.61
C ALA A 178 -7.32 -13.19 27.06
N LEU A 179 -8.12 -12.13 27.25
CA LEU A 179 -8.65 -11.77 28.56
C LEU A 179 -9.59 -12.84 29.10
N SER A 180 -10.44 -13.43 28.26
CA SER A 180 -11.31 -14.55 28.63
C SER A 180 -10.51 -15.77 29.10
N ILE A 181 -9.41 -16.11 28.42
CA ILE A 181 -8.51 -17.21 28.82
C ILE A 181 -7.80 -16.89 30.15
N SER A 182 -7.42 -15.63 30.37
CA SER A 182 -6.71 -15.19 31.59
C SER A 182 -7.60 -14.96 32.83
N GLY A 183 -8.92 -15.06 32.68
CA GLY A 183 -9.87 -14.67 33.71
C GLY A 183 -9.93 -13.16 33.98
N GLY A 184 -9.60 -12.33 33.00
CA GLY A 184 -9.60 -10.86 33.10
C GLY A 184 -8.26 -10.24 33.52
N ASN A 185 -7.19 -11.02 33.63
CA ASN A 185 -5.87 -10.52 34.01
C ASN A 185 -5.08 -10.02 32.78
N PHE A 186 -4.76 -8.72 32.76
CA PHE A 186 -3.99 -8.09 31.68
C PHE A 186 -2.52 -8.56 31.60
N ASP A 187 -2.01 -9.24 32.63
CA ASP A 187 -0.66 -9.82 32.66
C ASP A 187 -0.40 -10.76 31.48
N ILE A 188 -1.44 -11.42 30.95
CA ILE A 188 -1.32 -12.36 29.83
C ILE A 188 -0.73 -11.73 28.56
N LEU A 189 -0.86 -10.41 28.39
CA LEU A 189 -0.35 -9.66 27.25
C LEU A 189 1.19 -9.60 27.24
N VAL A 190 1.83 -9.58 28.40
CA VAL A 190 3.29 -9.42 28.55
C VAL A 190 4.00 -10.70 28.99
N ARG A 191 3.23 -11.73 29.35
CA ARG A 191 3.75 -12.99 29.90
C ARG A 191 4.50 -13.85 28.88
N SER A 192 4.18 -13.71 27.59
CA SER A 192 4.82 -14.48 26.53
C SER A 192 6.16 -13.85 26.13
N LEU A 193 7.21 -14.67 26.06
CA LEU A 193 8.53 -14.24 25.58
C LEU A 193 8.46 -13.65 24.17
N ILE A 194 7.61 -14.23 23.30
CA ILE A 194 7.36 -13.71 21.95
C ILE A 194 6.75 -12.31 22.00
N ALA A 195 5.77 -12.07 22.89
CA ALA A 195 5.10 -10.79 22.99
C ALA A 195 6.08 -9.70 23.48
N LEU A 196 6.92 -10.03 24.47
CA LEU A 196 7.94 -9.12 24.99
C LEU A 196 8.95 -8.74 23.90
N VAL A 197 9.43 -9.71 23.11
CA VAL A 197 10.35 -9.44 21.98
C VAL A 197 9.68 -8.53 20.95
N ILE A 198 8.42 -8.80 20.57
CA ILE A 198 7.68 -7.97 19.62
C ILE A 198 7.48 -6.54 20.16
N TYR A 199 7.12 -6.38 21.44
CA TYR A 199 6.97 -5.07 22.06
C TYR A 199 8.29 -4.30 22.11
N LEU A 200 9.40 -4.97 22.42
CA LEU A 200 10.72 -4.35 22.45
C LEU A 200 11.16 -3.90 21.05
N VAL A 201 10.98 -4.75 20.02
CA VAL A 201 11.26 -4.39 18.63
C VAL A 201 10.38 -3.22 18.17
N THR A 202 9.10 -3.25 18.50
CA THR A 202 8.16 -2.17 18.18
C THR A 202 8.57 -0.86 18.84
N ALA A 203 8.91 -0.89 20.14
CA ALA A 203 9.39 0.28 20.87
C ALA A 203 10.68 0.84 20.25
N LEU A 204 11.64 -0.03 19.89
CA LEU A 204 12.89 0.37 19.24
C LEU A 204 12.63 1.05 17.88
N LEU A 205 11.75 0.47 17.05
CA LEU A 205 11.39 1.04 15.75
C LEU A 205 10.66 2.38 15.89
N LEU A 206 9.75 2.51 16.86
CA LEU A 206 9.05 3.76 17.14
C LEU A 206 10.02 4.85 17.61
N VAL A 207 10.93 4.54 18.55
CA VAL A 207 11.96 5.47 19.01
C VAL A 207 12.88 5.88 17.85
N ARG A 208 13.30 4.94 17.01
CA ARG A 208 14.12 5.23 15.83
C ARG A 208 13.37 6.11 14.82
N SER A 209 12.12 5.80 14.54
CA SER A 209 11.28 6.60 13.62
C SER A 209 11.09 8.02 14.15
N PHE A 210 10.75 8.15 15.43
CA PHE A 210 10.54 9.44 16.09
C PHE A 210 11.82 10.28 16.11
N THR A 211 12.96 9.68 16.43
CA THR A 211 14.26 10.39 16.42
C THR A 211 14.69 10.82 15.02
N ILE A 212 14.44 10.02 13.98
CA ILE A 212 14.71 10.40 12.58
C ILE A 212 13.77 11.54 12.15
N SER A 213 12.48 11.47 12.50
CA SER A 213 11.49 12.50 12.22
C SER A 213 11.91 13.84 12.87
N LEU A 214 12.24 13.84 14.16
CA LEU A 214 12.74 15.04 14.86
C LEU A 214 14.03 15.60 14.23
N ARG A 215 14.95 14.74 13.79
CA ARG A 215 16.19 15.18 13.13
C ARG A 215 15.92 15.81 11.76
N ARG A 216 14.98 15.27 10.98
CA ARG A 216 14.58 15.84 9.68
C ARG A 216 13.89 17.21 9.85
N SER A 217 13.00 17.35 10.83
CA SER A 217 12.37 18.64 11.14
C SER A 217 13.39 19.69 11.60
N ARG A 218 14.41 19.29 12.38
CA ARG A 218 15.50 20.18 12.80
C ARG A 218 16.41 20.61 11.64
N GLN A 219 16.70 19.72 10.69
CA GLN A 219 17.52 20.04 9.50
C GLN A 219 16.79 20.95 8.51
N ALA A 220 15.47 20.82 8.38
CA ALA A 220 14.66 21.73 7.58
C ALA A 220 14.60 23.14 8.19
N ALA A 221 14.51 23.23 9.52
CA ALA A 221 14.55 24.51 10.24
C ALA A 221 15.94 25.18 10.24
N ALA A 222 17.03 24.41 10.11
CA ALA A 222 18.40 24.93 10.06
C ALA A 222 18.87 25.36 8.65
N ARG A 223 18.04 25.16 7.62
CA ARG A 223 18.29 25.56 6.22
C ARG A 223 17.57 26.85 5.81
N LEU A 224 16.76 27.42 6.72
CA LEU A 224 16.17 28.76 6.62
C LEU A 224 17.01 29.75 7.42
#